data_AF-A0A1H9RMH5-F1
#
_entry.id   AF-A0A1H9RMH5-F1
#
_cell.length_a   1.000
_cell.length_b   1.000
_cell.length_c   1.000
_cell.angle_alpha   90.00
_cell.angle_beta   90.00
_cell.angle_gamma   90.00
#
_symmetry.space_group_name_H-M   'P 1'
#
loop_
_entity.id
_entity.type
_entity.pdbx_description
1 polymer ?
#
loop_
_entity_poly.entity_id
_entity_poly.type
_entity_poly.pdbx_seq_one_letter_code
_entity_poly.pdbx_strand_id
1 'polypeptide(L)' 'MKKVLVVNITSTASSAKLSSGKYTSEFELVELNQHLADGWKIHKSEIVSNQITSTFSIIYQLVK' A
#
# COMPACT_ATOMS: atom_id res chain seq x y z
N MET A 1 17.86 9.30 -10.07
CA MET A 1 16.56 9.33 -10.79
C MET A 1 15.42 9.17 -9.78
N LYS A 2 14.17 9.56 -10.13
CA LYS A 2 12.98 9.44 -9.27
C LYS A 2 11.89 8.62 -9.96
N LYS A 3 11.17 7.77 -9.21
CA LYS A 3 10.00 7.01 -9.67
C LYS A 3 8.88 7.14 -8.64
N VAL A 4 7.63 7.11 -9.08
CA VAL A 4 6.46 7.05 -8.19
C VAL A 4 5.72 5.75 -8.46
N LEU A 5 5.41 5.00 -7.40
CA LEU A 5 4.58 3.80 -7.43
C LEU A 5 3.29 4.10 -6.66
N VAL A 6 2.14 3.85 -7.28
CA VAL A 6 0.82 4.01 -6.64
C VAL A 6 0.16 2.65 -6.55
N VAL A 7 -0.13 2.21 -5.34
CA VAL A 7 -0.84 0.97 -5.06
C VAL A 7 -2.27 1.31 -4.65
N ASN A 8 -3.26 0.84 -5.40
CA ASN A 8 -4.67 1.02 -5.04
C ASN A 8 -5.19 -0.26 -4.40
N ILE A 9 -5.69 -0.15 -3.18
CA ILE A 9 -6.21 -1.28 -2.41
C ILE A 9 -7.70 -1.02 -2.17
N THR A 10 -8.52 -1.92 -2.68
CA THR A 10 -9.95 -1.94 -2.38
C THR A 10 -10.19 -3.07 -1.40
N SER A 11 -10.54 -2.74 -0.17
CA SER A 11 -10.90 -3.73 0.84
C SER A 11 -12.34 -4.15 0.60
N THR A 12 -12.53 -5.27 -0.12
CA THR A 12 -13.75 -6.06 -0.02
C THR A 12 -13.71 -6.72 1.34
N ALA A 13 -14.68 -6.46 2.21
CA ALA A 13 -14.73 -6.97 3.58
C ALA A 13 -14.87 -8.51 3.60
N SER A 14 -13.77 -9.20 3.35
CA SER A 14 -13.55 -10.64 3.53
C SER A 14 -12.31 -10.84 4.40
N SER A 15 -12.12 -9.94 5.37
CA SER A 15 -10.98 -9.90 6.28
C SER A 15 -11.34 -10.55 7.62
N ALA A 16 -10.34 -11.15 8.28
CA ALA A 16 -10.52 -11.74 9.60
C ALA A 16 -11.01 -10.67 10.59
N LYS A 17 -12.12 -10.96 11.26
CA LYS A 17 -12.72 -10.06 12.26
C LYS A 17 -11.88 -10.13 13.53
N LEU A 18 -11.21 -9.04 13.88
CA LEU A 18 -10.58 -8.91 15.18
C LEU A 18 -11.66 -8.88 16.27
N SER A 19 -11.32 -9.36 17.47
CA SER A 19 -12.21 -9.32 18.65
C SER A 19 -12.69 -7.89 19.01
N SER A 20 -11.99 -6.87 18.52
CA SER A 20 -12.32 -5.44 18.64
C SER A 20 -13.32 -4.92 17.59
N GLY A 21 -13.81 -5.78 16.69
CA GLY A 21 -14.72 -5.40 15.59
C GLY A 21 -14.02 -4.74 14.40
N LYS A 22 -12.68 -4.64 14.42
CA LYS A 22 -11.87 -4.13 13.31
C LYS A 22 -11.53 -5.24 12.32
N TYR A 23 -11.47 -4.90 11.03
CA TYR A 23 -11.05 -5.80 9.96
C TYR A 23 -9.58 -5.53 9.63
N THR A 24 -8.77 -6.58 9.51
CA THR A 24 -7.37 -6.50 9.06
C THR A 24 -7.20 -7.23 7.74
N SER A 25 -6.56 -6.58 6.78
CA SER A 25 -6.15 -7.18 5.51
C SER A 25 -4.62 -7.06 5.38
N GLU A 26 -3.97 -8.18 5.10
CA GLU A 26 -2.55 -8.26 4.76
C GLU A 26 -2.43 -8.50 3.24
N PHE A 27 -1.47 -7.83 2.60
CA PHE A 27 -1.20 -7.97 1.18
C PHE A 27 0.30 -7.80 0.91
N GLU A 28 0.81 -8.51 -0.08
CA GLU A 28 2.20 -8.39 -0.53
C GLU A 28 2.29 -7.45 -1.75
N LEU A 29 3.23 -6.52 -1.72
CA LEU A 29 3.45 -5.55 -2.79
C LEU A 29 4.59 -6.00 -3.71
N VAL A 30 4.30 -6.93 -4.62
CA VAL A 30 5.29 -7.58 -5.50
C VAL A 30 6.12 -6.56 -6.31
N GLU A 31 5.48 -5.55 -6.89
CA GLU A 31 6.20 -4.53 -7.69
C GLU A 31 7.10 -3.64 -6.83
N LEU A 32 6.65 -3.29 -5.62
CA LEU A 32 7.50 -2.57 -4.66
C LEU A 32 8.72 -3.43 -4.29
N ASN A 33 8.50 -4.71 -3.94
CA ASN A 33 9.56 -5.65 -3.58
C ASN A 33 10.60 -5.78 -4.71
N GLN A 34 10.16 -5.88 -5.97
CA GLN A 34 11.07 -5.93 -7.11
C GLN A 34 11.92 -4.66 -7.22
N HIS A 35 11.33 -3.47 -7.06
CA HIS A 35 12.10 -2.23 -7.11
C HIS A 35 13.11 -2.10 -5.98
N LEU A 36 12.76 -2.56 -4.77
CA LEU A 36 13.71 -2.60 -3.66
C LEU A 36 14.87 -3.56 -3.95
N ALA A 37 14.58 -4.74 -4.53
CA ALA A 37 15.60 -5.70 -4.96
C ALA A 37 16.50 -5.12 -6.08
N ASP A 38 15.94 -4.32 -6.98
CA ASP A 38 16.67 -3.60 -8.03
C ASP A 38 17.52 -2.43 -7.47
N GLY A 39 17.52 -2.19 -6.16
CA GLY A 39 18.31 -1.17 -5.48
C GLY A 39 17.67 0.22 -5.40
N TRP A 40 16.37 0.34 -5.71
CA TRP A 40 15.64 1.57 -5.41
C TRP A 40 15.41 1.72 -3.90
N LYS A 41 15.40 2.96 -3.41
CA LYS A 41 15.13 3.26 -2.00
C LYS A 41 13.84 4.06 -1.88
N ILE A 42 13.05 3.76 -0.85
CA ILE A 42 11.88 4.56 -0.50
C ILE A 42 12.37 5.88 0.10
N HIS A 43 12.01 6.99 -0.53
CA HIS A 43 12.30 8.34 -0.05
C HIS A 43 11.13 8.92 0.72
N LYS A 44 9.90 8.67 0.25
CA LYS A 44 8.66 9.10 0.90
C LYS A 44 7.58 8.05 0.65
N SER A 45 6.70 7.85 1.62
CA SER A 45 5.43 7.13 1.43
C SER A 45 4.26 7.94 1.98
N GLU A 46 3.08 7.76 1.39
CA GLU A 46 1.85 8.43 1.81
C GLU A 46 0.66 7.50 1.60
N ILE A 47 -0.25 7.44 2.57
CA ILE A 47 -1.51 6.70 2.46
C ILE A 47 -2.63 7.71 2.27
N VAL A 48 -3.35 7.58 1.16
CA VAL A 48 -4.49 8.43 0.82
C VAL A 48 -5.73 7.55 0.85
N SER A 49 -6.63 7.79 1.80
CA SER A 49 -7.90 7.07 1.89
C SER A 49 -9.06 8.04 1.67
N ASN A 50 -10.13 7.55 1.06
CA ASN A 50 -11.41 8.24 1.06
C ASN A 50 -12.27 7.62 2.15
N GLN A 51 -12.67 8.40 3.15
CA GLN A 51 -13.42 7.91 4.32
C GLN A 51 -14.79 7.31 3.98
N ILE A 52 -15.31 7.55 2.77
CA ILE A 52 -16.61 7.05 2.31
C ILE A 52 -16.48 5.63 1.74
N THR A 53 -15.31 5.25 1.25
CA THR A 53 -15.06 3.96 0.57
C THR A 53 -14.06 3.12 1.36
N SER A 54 -14.20 1.80 1.35
CA SER A 54 -13.18 0.86 1.86
C SER A 54 -11.93 0.79 0.97
N THR A 55 -11.62 1.86 0.25
CA THR A 55 -10.53 1.96 -0.71
C THR A 55 -9.51 2.98 -0.21
N PHE A 56 -8.25 2.60 -0.30
CA PHE A 56 -7.13 3.48 -0.03
C PHE A 56 -6.01 3.24 -1.03
N SER A 57 -5.21 4.28 -1.25
CA SER A 57 -4.04 4.23 -2.09
C SER A 57 -2.79 4.41 -1.23
N ILE A 58 -1.73 3.67 -1.53
CA ILE A 58 -0.41 3.90 -0.96
C ILE A 58 0.49 4.41 -2.08
N ILE A 59 1.08 5.58 -1.88
CA ILE A 59 1.99 6.22 -2.81
C ILE A 59 3.41 6.07 -2.27
N TYR A 60 4.31 5.50 -3.07
CA TYR A 60 5.74 5.40 -2.77
C TYR A 60 6.53 6.25 -3.75
N GLN A 61 7.35 7.15 -3.23
CA GLN A 61 8.37 7.85 -4.00
C GLN A 61 9.69 7.11 -3.84
N LEU A 62 10.21 6.59 -4.95
CA LEU A 62 11.44 5.84 -5.02
C LEU A 62 12.56 6.67 -5.63
N VAL A 63 13.78 6.49 -5.13
CA VAL A 63 15.00 7.12 -5.64
C VAL A 63 16.09 6.08 -5.90
N LYS A 64 16.87 6.29 -6.96
CA LYS A 64 18.02 5.46 -7.36
C LYS A 64 19.14 6.32 -7.92
#